data_AF-C5MK27-F1
#
_entry.id   AF-C5MK27-F1
#
_cell.length_a   1.000
_cell.length_b   1.000
_cell.length_c   1.000
_cell.angle_alpha   90.00
_cell.angle_beta   90.00
_cell.angle_gamma   90.00
#
_symmetry.space_group_name_H-M   'P 1'
#
loop_
_entity.id
_entity.type
_entity.pdbx_description
1 polymer ?
#
loop_
_entity_poly.entity_id
_entity_poly.type
_entity_poly.pdbx_seq_one_letter_code
_entity_poly.pdbx_strand_id
1 'polypeptide(L)' 'IIPTMIGHTIAIHNGKEHLPIYITDRMVGHKLGEFAPTLSFTIHARNDNKSRR' A
#
# COMPACT_ATOMS: atom_id res chain seq x y z
N ILE A 1 -14.31 3.29 -0.03
CA ILE A 1 -14.07 4.04 -1.29
C ILE A 1 -15.41 4.10 -1.98
N ILE A 2 -15.82 5.31 -2.38
CA ILE A 2 -17.09 5.55 -3.07
C ILE A 2 -16.85 5.74 -4.57
N PRO A 3 -17.83 5.44 -5.45
CA PRO A 3 -17.65 5.51 -6.90
C PRO A 3 -17.17 6.88 -7.42
N THR A 4 -17.53 7.97 -6.74
CA THR A 4 -17.10 9.33 -7.13
C THR A 4 -15.60 9.58 -6.99
N MET A 5 -14.89 8.71 -6.27
CA MET A 5 -13.43 8.80 -6.09
C MET A 5 -12.64 8.16 -7.23
N ILE A 6 -13.28 7.43 -8.15
CA ILE A 6 -12.59 6.77 -9.27
C ILE A 6 -11.90 7.81 -10.14
N GLY A 7 -10.66 7.52 -10.57
CA GLY A 7 -9.87 8.42 -11.42
C GLY A 7 -9.11 9.51 -10.68
N HIS A 8 -9.22 9.58 -9.34
CA HIS A 8 -8.49 10.53 -8.52
C HIS A 8 -7.27 9.85 -7.87
N THR A 9 -6.20 10.62 -7.70
CA THR A 9 -5.06 10.23 -6.86
C THR A 9 -5.26 10.81 -5.47
N ILE A 10 -5.42 9.93 -4.48
CA ILE A 10 -5.62 10.32 -3.08
C ILE A 10 -4.35 9.99 -2.30
N ALA A 11 -3.86 10.97 -1.55
CA ALA A 11 -2.72 10.79 -0.67
C ALA A 11 -3.19 10.24 0.68
N ILE A 12 -2.90 8.97 0.97
CA ILE A 12 -3.36 8.26 2.17
C ILE A 12 -2.24 8.22 3.20
N HIS A 13 -2.51 8.66 4.43
CA HIS A 13 -1.52 8.65 5.50
C HIS A 13 -1.34 7.24 6.10
N ASN A 14 -0.10 6.76 6.19
CA ASN A 14 0.22 5.47 6.80
C ASN A 14 0.81 5.57 8.22
N GLY A 15 0.77 6.76 8.84
CA GLY A 15 1.37 7.04 10.14
C GLY A 15 2.80 7.59 10.09
N LYS A 16 3.44 7.60 8.91
CA LYS A 16 4.74 8.25 8.69
C LYS A 16 4.69 9.27 7.56
N GLU A 17 4.11 8.89 6.43
CA GLU A 17 4.02 9.73 5.23
C GLU A 17 2.67 9.56 4.54
N HIS A 18 2.42 10.34 3.49
CA HIS A 18 1.22 10.18 2.66
C HIS A 18 1.60 9.49 1.35
N LEU A 19 1.06 8.29 1.12
CA LEU A 19 1.24 7.58 -0.15
C LEU A 19 0.19 8.04 -1.17
N PRO A 20 0.59 8.56 -2.34
CA PRO A 20 -0.35 8.87 -3.41
C PRO A 20 -0.82 7.59 -4.09
N ILE A 21 -2.12 7.28 -3.99
CA ILE A 21 -2.73 6.09 -4.60
C ILE A 21 -3.81 6.52 -5.59
N TYR A 22 -3.68 6.03 -6.82
CA TYR A 22 -4.67 6.22 -7.87
C TYR A 22 -5.84 5.24 -7.69
N ILE A 23 -7.07 5.77 -7.57
CA ILE A 23 -8.26 4.97 -7.31
C ILE A 23 -8.84 4.39 -8.60
N THR A 24 -9.00 3.07 -8.62
CA THR A 24 -9.64 2.30 -9.70
C THR A 24 -11.01 1.76 -9.27
N ASP A 25 -11.84 1.40 -10.25
CA ASP A 25 -13.20 0.89 -10.02
C ASP A 25 -13.24 -0.37 -9.14
N ARG A 26 -12.23 -1.24 -9.26
CA ARG A 26 -12.11 -2.46 -8.44
C ARG A 26 -11.89 -2.20 -6.94
N MET A 27 -11.59 -0.96 -6.56
CA MET A 27 -11.35 -0.59 -5.16
C MET A 27 -12.63 -0.05 -4.49
N VAL A 28 -13.73 0.13 -5.24
CA VAL A 28 -15.02 0.54 -4.67
C VAL A 28 -15.48 -0.47 -3.62
N GLY A 29 -15.96 0.02 -2.47
CA GLY A 29 -16.34 -0.83 -1.33
C GLY A 29 -15.21 -1.11 -0.32
N HIS A 30 -13.94 -0.97 -0.71
CA HIS A 30 -12.80 -1.16 0.20
C HIS A 30 -12.50 0.07 1.06
N LYS A 31 -11.79 -0.10 2.19
CA LYS A 31 -11.31 1.04 2.99
C LYS A 31 -9.98 1.57 2.46
N LEU A 32 -9.79 2.88 2.52
CA LEU A 32 -8.54 3.53 2.07
C LEU A 32 -7.29 3.01 2.80
N GLY A 33 -7.42 2.68 4.08
CA GLY A 33 -6.31 2.15 4.88
C GLY A 33 -5.81 0.76 4.46
N GLU A 34 -6.60 -0.02 3.70
CA GLU A 34 -6.15 -1.32 3.17
C GLU A 34 -5.03 -1.17 2.13
N PHE A 35 -4.93 0.01 1.52
CA PHE A 35 -3.94 0.31 0.48
C PHE A 35 -2.71 1.05 1.02
N ALA A 36 -2.69 1.41 2.31
CA ALA A 36 -1.61 2.15 2.95
C ALA A 36 -1.08 1.37 4.18
N PRO A 37 -0.07 0.50 4.02
CA PRO A 37 0.44 -0.32 5.11
C PRO A 37 1.11 0.56 6.18
N THR A 38 0.71 0.35 7.44
CA THR A 38 1.16 1.16 8.59
C THR A 38 2.46 0.68 9.22
N LEU A 39 2.81 -0.60 9.05
CA LEU A 39 4.03 -1.20 9.57
C LEU A 39 4.84 -1.79 8.41
N SER A 40 6.12 -1.45 8.34
CA SER A 40 7.08 -2.15 7.47
C SER A 40 7.47 -3.46 8.15
N PHE A 41 6.73 -4.53 7.87
CA PHE A 41 7.08 -5.86 8.34
C PHE A 41 8.33 -6.36 7.60
N THR A 42 9.50 -6.12 8.19
CA THR A 42 10.72 -6.82 7.77
C THR A 42 10.60 -8.25 8.28
N ILE A 43 10.13 -9.17 7.42
CA ILE A 43 10.27 -10.60 7.69
C ILE A 43 11.76 -10.84 7.92
N HIS A 44 12.11 -11.58 8.98
CA HIS A 44 13.47 -12.08 9.16
C HIS A 44 13.80 -12.92 7.93
N ALA A 45 14.38 -12.29 6.91
CA ALA A 45 14.96 -13.00 5.80
C ALA A 45 16.03 -13.89 6.43
N ARG A 46 15.79 -15.20 6.48
CA ARG A 46 16.87 -16.15 6.60
C ARG A 46 17.78 -15.78 5.43
N ASN A 47 18.88 -15.13 5.74
CA ASN A 47 19.93 -14.83 4.80
C ASN A 47 20.53 -16.18 4.42
N ASP A 48 19.86 -16.88 3.51
CA ASP A 48 20.43 -18.04 2.85
C ASP A 48 21.45 -17.43 1.90
N ASN A 49 22.64 -17.20 2.46
CA ASN A 49 23.84 -16.76 1.78
C ASN A 49 24.15 -17.79 0.68
N LYS A 50 23.43 -17.74 -0.43
CA LYS A 50 23.84 -18.39 -1.67
C LYS A 50 24.88 -17.51 -2.32
N SER A 51 26.03 -17.42 -1.65
CA SER A 51 27.30 -17.09 -2.26
C SER A 51 27.51 -18.08 -3.40
N ARG A 52 27.16 -17.65 -4.61
CA ARG A 52 27.53 -18.33 -5.84
C ARG A 52 28.70 -17.53 -6.40
N ARG A 53 29.91 -17.93 -6.01
CA ARG A 53 31.14 -17.68 -6.77
C ARG A 53 31.05 -18.43 -8.10
#